data_AF-A0A6C0HN01-F1
#
_entry.id   AF-A0A6C0HN01-F1
#
_cell.length_a   1.000
_cell.length_b   1.000
_cell.length_c   1.000
_cell.angle_alpha   90.00
_cell.angle_beta   90.00
_cell.angle_gamma   90.00
#
_symmetry.space_group_name_H-M   'P 1'
#
loop_
_entity.id
_entity.type
_entity.pdbx_description
1 polymer ?
#
loop_
_entity_poly.entity_id
_entity_poly.type
_entity_poly.pdbx_seq_one_letter_code
_entity_poly.pdbx_strand_id
1 'polypeptide(L)' 'MLIPVKCFTCGKVIGDKYNYYVQEIIKRKGQLKDTPNQEDIQYLDETSIHKTVEGELLDELKMPDMCCRRHFLTHVNIF' A
#
# COMPACT_ATOMS: atom_id res chain seq x y z
N MET A 1 9.54 1.28 -14.25
CA MET A 1 9.24 2.66 -14.69
C MET A 1 9.02 3.49 -13.44
N LEU A 2 9.44 4.75 -13.44
CA LEU A 2 9.30 5.61 -12.26
C LEU A 2 7.84 5.95 -11.99
N ILE A 3 7.45 6.08 -10.71
CA ILE A 3 6.09 6.50 -10.34
C ILE A 3 5.84 7.92 -10.88
N PRO A 4 4.64 8.24 -11.40
CA PRO A 4 4.34 9.61 -11.82
C PRO A 4 4.47 10.60 -10.65
N VAL A 5 4.98 11.80 -10.93
CA VAL A 5 5.16 12.86 -9.91
C VAL A 5 3.83 13.28 -9.28
N LYS A 6 2.76 13.36 -10.10
CA LYS A 6 1.39 13.69 -9.70
C LYS A 6 0.43 12.62 -10.20
N CYS A 7 -0.69 12.44 -9.49
CA CYS A 7 -1.76 11.57 -9.94
C CYS A 7 -2.46 12.14 -11.19
N PHE A 8 -2.71 11.30 -12.19
CA PHE A 8 -3.35 11.71 -13.45
C PHE A 8 -4.79 12.19 -13.31
N THR A 9 -5.48 11.84 -12.23
CA THR A 9 -6.89 12.20 -12.01
C THR A 9 -7.04 13.37 -11.03
N CYS A 10 -6.45 13.26 -9.84
CA CYS A 10 -6.59 14.25 -8.76
C CYS A 10 -5.55 15.38 -8.83
N GLY A 11 -4.46 15.23 -9.59
CA GLY A 11 -3.35 16.18 -9.63
C GLY A 11 -2.50 16.26 -8.35
N LYS A 12 -2.84 15.50 -7.31
CA LYS A 12 -2.11 15.43 -6.04
C LYS A 12 -0.68 14.92 -6.25
N VAL A 13 0.28 15.51 -5.53
CA VAL A 13 1.68 15.07 -5.56
C VAL A 13 1.81 13.73 -4.81
N ILE A 14 2.36 12.74 -5.51
CA ILE A 14 2.52 11.35 -5.04
C ILE A 14 3.96 10.83 -5.19
N GLY A 15 4.77 11.42 -6.08
CA GLY A 15 6.10 10.91 -6.38
C GLY A 15 7.10 10.99 -5.22
N ASP A 16 6.87 11.90 -4.27
CA ASP A 16 7.65 12.05 -3.04
C ASP A 16 7.39 10.94 -2.01
N LYS A 17 6.23 10.26 -2.09
CA LYS A 17 5.75 9.34 -1.04
C LYS A 17 5.98 7.86 -1.35
N TYR A 18 6.26 7.51 -2.61
CA TYR A 18 6.34 6.11 -3.01
C TYR A 18 7.47 5.35 -2.34
N ASN A 19 8.66 5.95 -2.24
CA ASN A 19 9.82 5.30 -1.61
C ASN A 19 9.54 5.00 -0.13
N TYR A 20 8.94 5.95 0.58
CA TYR A 20 8.51 5.75 1.97
C TYR A 20 7.50 4.61 2.08
N TYR A 21 6.49 4.60 1.22
CA TYR A 21 5.46 3.55 1.19
C TYR A 21 6.07 2.15 1.00
N VAL A 22 7.00 1.98 0.05
CA VAL A 22 7.67 0.69 -0.20
C VAL A 22 8.54 0.28 0.99
N GLN A 23 9.34 1.20 1.55
CA GLN A 23 10.18 0.91 2.71
C GLN A 23 9.36 0.47 3.93
N GLU A 24 8.25 1.15 4.19
CA GLU A 24 7.40 0.85 5.34
C GLU A 24 6.64 -0.47 5.16
N ILE A 25 6.23 -0.83 3.93
CA ILE A 25 5.70 -2.17 3.63
C ILE A 25 6.74 -3.25 3.92
N ILE A 26 7.98 -3.08 3.45
CA ILE A 26 9.05 -4.06 3.66
C ILE A 26 9.31 -4.22 5.16
N LYS A 27 9.31 -3.12 5.91
CA LYS A 27 9.50 -3.13 7.36
C LYS A 27 8.35 -3.88 8.08
N ARG A 28 7.09 -3.55 7.78
CA ARG A 28 5.92 -4.22 8.40
C ARG A 28 5.82 -5.69 8.02
N LYS A 29 6.05 -6.04 6.74
CA LYS A 29 6.08 -7.44 6.29
C LYS A 29 7.30 -8.19 6.83
N GLY A 30 8.42 -7.52 7.07
CA GLY A 30 9.61 -8.09 7.71
C GLY A 30 9.33 -8.48 9.17
N GLN A 31 8.65 -7.61 9.93
CA GLN A 31 8.26 -7.88 11.32
C GLN A 31 7.23 -9.02 11.43
N LEU A 32 6.35 -9.18 10.44
CA LEU A 32 5.37 -10.26 10.39
C LEU A 32 5.99 -11.66 10.22
N LYS A 33 7.19 -11.78 9.63
CA LYS A 33 7.80 -13.07 9.28
C LYS A 33 8.44 -13.83 10.45
N ASP A 34 8.70 -13.19 11.59
CA ASP A 34 9.34 -13.83 12.76
C ASP A 34 8.34 -14.57 13.67
N THR A 35 7.04 -14.46 13.41
CA THR A 35 5.99 -15.28 14.03
C THR A 35 5.53 -16.36 13.03
N PRO A 36 5.64 -17.67 13.34
CA PRO A 36 5.36 -18.78 12.41
C PRO A 36 3.86 -19.00 12.09
N ASN A 37 3.03 -17.96 12.12
CA ASN A 37 1.59 -18.01 11.81
C ASN A 37 1.21 -16.80 10.95
N GLN A 38 1.49 -16.80 9.64
CA GLN A 38 0.79 -15.90 8.71
C GLN A 38 0.90 -16.30 7.24
N GLU A 39 0.52 -17.54 6.92
CA GLU A 39 -0.25 -17.76 5.70
C GLU A 39 -1.73 -17.87 6.10
N ASP A 40 -2.23 -16.88 6.83
CA ASP A 40 -3.67 -16.78 7.08
C ASP A 40 -4.31 -16.42 5.74
N ILE A 41 -4.81 -17.45 5.06
CA ILE A 41 -5.85 -17.29 4.05
C ILE A 41 -7.05 -16.73 4.82
N GLN A 42 -7.08 -15.40 4.99
CA GLN A 42 -8.22 -14.71 5.56
C GLN A 42 -9.36 -14.82 4.56
N TYR A 43 -10.29 -15.71 4.85
CA TYR A 43 -11.56 -15.77 4.16
C TYR A 43 -12.35 -14.50 4.51
N LEU A 44 -12.90 -13.87 3.47
CA LEU A 44 -13.73 -12.68 3.60
C LEU A 44 -15.12 -13.11 4.08
N ASP A 45 -15.29 -13.22 5.39
CA ASP A 45 -16.59 -13.46 6.03
C ASP A 45 -17.23 -12.13 6.42
N GLU A 46 -18.55 -12.12 6.68
CA GLU A 46 -19.30 -10.91 7.06
C GLU A 46 -18.77 -10.23 8.34
N THR A 47 -18.07 -10.99 9.18
CA THR A 47 -17.56 -10.57 10.49
C THR A 47 -16.08 -10.18 10.51
N SER A 48 -15.31 -10.51 9.47
CA SER A 48 -13.83 -10.39 9.45
C SER A 48 -13.32 -9.56 8.28
N ILE A 49 -13.85 -8.33 8.10
CA ILE A 49 -13.31 -7.38 7.13
C ILE A 49 -12.07 -6.70 7.73
N HIS A 50 -10.91 -7.33 7.57
CA HIS A 50 -9.63 -6.75 7.97
C HIS A 50 -8.97 -6.04 6.79
N LYS A 51 -8.36 -4.88 7.06
CA LYS A 51 -7.59 -4.16 6.03
C LYS A 51 -6.22 -4.80 5.88
N THR A 52 -5.70 -4.79 4.65
CA THR A 52 -4.32 -5.20 4.42
C THR A 52 -3.36 -4.12 4.94
N VAL A 53 -2.11 -4.53 5.19
CA VAL A 53 -1.02 -3.64 5.61
C VAL A 53 -0.85 -2.47 4.62
N GLU A 54 -1.00 -2.72 3.32
CA GLU A 54 -0.97 -1.68 2.28
C GLU A 54 -2.11 -0.68 2.44
N GLY A 55 -3.31 -1.15 2.79
CA GLY A 55 -4.49 -0.31 3.00
C GLY A 55 -4.35 0.60 4.21
N GLU A 56 -3.86 0.07 5.32
CA GLU A 56 -3.58 0.83 6.55
C GLU A 56 -2.51 1.90 6.32
N LEU A 57 -1.43 1.57 5.61
CA LEU A 57 -0.39 2.52 5.25
C LEU A 57 -0.90 3.68 4.39
N LEU A 58 -1.79 3.39 3.44
CA LEU A 58 -2.39 4.43 2.60
C LEU A 58 -3.37 5.31 3.38
N ASP A 59 -4.00 4.77 4.42
CA ASP A 59 -4.83 5.54 5.36
C ASP A 59 -3.96 6.49 6.20
N GLU A 60 -2.84 5.99 6.74
CA GLU A 60 -1.87 6.80 7.48
C GLU A 60 -1.25 7.92 6.63
N LEU A 61 -0.96 7.64 5.36
CA LEU A 61 -0.46 8.62 4.39
C LEU A 61 -1.51 9.65 3.93
N LYS A 62 -2.73 9.61 4.49
CA LYS A 62 -3.85 10.51 4.16
C LYS A 62 -4.10 10.60 2.66
N MET A 63 -4.13 9.44 2.02
CA MET A 63 -4.53 9.29 0.61
C MET A 63 -5.93 8.68 0.55
N PRO A 64 -7.01 9.42 0.83
CA PRO A 64 -8.37 8.86 0.83
C PRO A 64 -8.84 8.49 -0.59
N ASP A 65 -8.39 9.26 -1.59
CA ASP A 65 -8.91 9.13 -2.95
C ASP A 65 -8.39 7.86 -3.65
N MET A 66 -9.33 7.03 -4.09
CA MET A 66 -9.03 5.80 -4.84
C MET A 66 -8.18 6.07 -6.09
N CYS A 67 -8.39 7.20 -6.76
CA CYS A 67 -7.64 7.55 -7.96
C CYS A 67 -6.15 7.75 -7.69
N CYS A 68 -5.78 8.30 -6.52
CA CYS A 68 -4.40 8.47 -6.12
C CYS A 68 -3.85 7.14 -5.55
N ARG A 69 -4.65 6.33 -4.82
CA ARG A 69 -4.25 4.99 -4.29
C ARG A 69 -3.88 3.97 -5.37
N ARG A 70 -4.61 3.96 -6.49
CA ARG A 70 -4.31 3.12 -7.68
C ARG A 70 -2.82 3.17 -8.03
N HIS A 71 -2.23 4.37 -8.05
CA HIS A 71 -0.83 4.56 -8.42
C HIS A 71 0.16 3.94 -7.42
N PHE A 72 -0.22 3.73 -6.17
CA PHE A 72 0.64 3.03 -5.20
C PHE A 72 0.48 1.51 -5.30
N LEU A 73 -0.76 1.04 -5.46
CA LEU A 73 -1.07 -0.40 -5.47
C LEU A 73 -0.69 -1.10 -6.78
N THR A 74 -0.83 -0.43 -7.93
CA THR A 74 -0.60 -1.04 -9.25
C THR A 74 0.74 -0.66 -9.88
N HIS A 75 1.59 0.08 -9.16
CA HIS A 75 2.86 0.51 -9.72
C HIS A 75 3.87 -0.63 -9.73
N VAL A 76 4.35 -0.96 -10.93
CA VAL A 76 5.43 -1.93 -11.13
C VAL A 76 6.70 -1.18 -11.51
N ASN A 77 7.68 -1.21 -10.62
CA ASN A 77 9.00 -0.68 -10.97
C ASN A 77 9.78 -1.72 -11.80
N ILE A 78 9.70 -1.58 -13.12
CA ILE A 78 10.45 -2.40 -14.11
C ILE A 78 11.98 -2.13 -14.09
N PHE A 79 12.45 -1.08 -13.39
CA PHE A 79 13.87 -0.73 -13.30
C PHE A 79 14.45 -0.99 -11.92
#